data_AF-A0A0C9SN17-F1
#
_entry.id   AF-A0A0C9SN17-F1
#
_cell.length_a   1.000
_cell.length_b   1.000
_cell.length_c   1.000
_cell.angle_alpha   90.00
_cell.angle_beta   90.00
_cell.angle_gamma   90.00
#
_symmetry.space_group_name_H-M   'P 1'
#
loop_
_entity.id
_entity.type
_entity.pdbx_description
1 polymer ?
#
loop_
_entity_poly.entity_id
_entity_poly.type
_entity_poly.pdbx_seq_one_letter_code
_entity_poly.pdbx_strand_id
1 'polypeptide(L)'
;MSDRYRSVKTFGRGTIRRFHKNVSAMKRLAARDFEDLLQCAIPTFEGLLPDPHNKVLLDLLFDLSTWHAFAKLRMHTDDTLSFFDIATTSLSKAVRRFQRTTCSFYHTTELPQEYASRGRRQAALAAKQPNSSAGKASTAPKAKKLNLTTYKYHALGDYPDTIRRYGTTDSYSTQTVCSSVLMCSIDPLMLNPTGRA
;
A
#
# COMPACT_ATOMS: atom_id res chain seq x y z
N MET A 1 -13.87 -12.70 -6.77
CA MET A 1 -12.57 -12.24 -6.22
C MET A 1 -12.37 -12.72 -4.78
N SER A 2 -13.20 -12.32 -3.81
CA SER A 2 -13.02 -12.73 -2.40
C SER A 2 -13.03 -14.25 -2.18
N ASP A 3 -13.90 -15.00 -2.87
CA ASP A 3 -13.91 -16.46 -2.75
C ASP A 3 -12.66 -17.12 -3.34
N ARG A 4 -12.07 -16.51 -4.39
CA ARG A 4 -10.81 -16.98 -4.98
C ARG A 4 -9.64 -16.79 -4.02
N TYR A 5 -9.53 -15.63 -3.37
CA TYR A 5 -8.55 -15.45 -2.29
C TYR A 5 -8.74 -16.44 -1.15
N ARG A 6 -9.99 -16.77 -0.78
CA ARG A 6 -10.27 -17.78 0.25
C ARG A 6 -9.87 -19.21 -0.15
N SER A 7 -9.79 -19.50 -1.45
CA SER A 7 -9.32 -20.80 -1.94
C SER A 7 -7.80 -20.96 -1.88
N VAL A 8 -7.05 -19.87 -1.70
CA VAL A 8 -5.60 -19.92 -1.52
C VAL A 8 -5.29 -20.57 -0.18
N LYS A 9 -4.55 -21.69 -0.21
CA LYS A 9 -4.11 -22.39 0.99
C LYS A 9 -3.04 -21.57 1.71
N THR A 10 -3.00 -21.68 3.03
CA THR A 10 -1.93 -21.10 3.84
C THR A 10 -0.60 -21.77 3.51
N PHE A 11 0.48 -20.99 3.52
CA PHE A 11 1.83 -21.48 3.22
C PHE A 11 2.83 -21.03 4.29
N GLY A 12 3.73 -21.95 4.66
CA GLY A 12 4.76 -21.71 5.67
C GLY A 12 4.22 -21.43 7.08
N ARG A 13 5.13 -21.19 8.04
CA ARG A 13 4.77 -20.75 9.40
C ARG A 13 4.44 -19.25 9.40
N GLY A 14 3.35 -18.90 8.72
CA GLY A 14 2.81 -17.54 8.67
C GLY A 14 3.34 -16.67 7.53
N THR A 15 3.85 -17.29 6.45
CA THR A 15 4.27 -16.61 5.21
C THR A 15 3.07 -16.20 4.37
N ILE A 16 2.15 -17.12 4.06
CA ILE A 16 0.83 -16.80 3.48
C ILE A 16 -0.23 -17.24 4.47
N ARG A 17 -0.98 -16.27 5.00
CA ARG A 17 -2.02 -16.51 6.00
C ARG A 17 -3.39 -16.69 5.36
N ARG A 18 -4.36 -17.08 6.20
CA ARG A 18 -5.74 -17.19 5.76
C ARG A 18 -6.29 -15.79 5.48
N PHE A 19 -6.71 -15.55 4.24
CA PHE A 19 -7.32 -14.29 3.83
C PHE A 19 -8.66 -14.04 4.53
N HIS A 20 -8.97 -12.75 4.74
CA HIS A 20 -10.22 -12.31 5.36
C HIS A 20 -11.46 -12.68 4.52
N LYS A 21 -12.63 -12.78 5.15
CA LYS A 21 -13.90 -13.15 4.48
C LYS A 21 -14.24 -12.24 3.29
N ASN A 22 -13.90 -10.96 3.39
CA ASN A 22 -14.11 -9.97 2.33
C ASN A 22 -12.82 -9.20 2.07
N VAL A 23 -12.01 -9.71 1.15
CA VAL A 23 -10.75 -9.09 0.71
C VAL A 23 -11.01 -7.81 -0.07
N SER A 24 -12.02 -7.83 -0.95
CA SER A 24 -12.38 -6.67 -1.79
C SER A 24 -12.77 -5.42 -0.99
N ALA A 25 -13.21 -5.57 0.26
CA ALA A 25 -13.53 -4.43 1.13
C ALA A 25 -12.29 -3.71 1.68
N MET A 26 -11.11 -4.35 1.65
CA MET A 26 -9.83 -3.82 2.13
C MET A 26 -9.90 -3.17 3.54
N LYS A 27 -10.73 -3.71 4.43
CA LYS A 27 -10.97 -3.17 5.78
C LYS A 27 -10.22 -4.00 6.81
N ARG A 28 -9.61 -3.33 7.81
CA ARG A 28 -8.87 -3.96 8.92
C ARG A 28 -7.69 -4.82 8.43
N LEU A 29 -7.03 -4.41 7.35
CA LEU A 29 -5.81 -5.04 6.86
C LEU A 29 -4.61 -4.43 7.58
N ALA A 30 -3.74 -5.28 8.11
CA ALA A 30 -2.39 -4.90 8.53
C ALA A 30 -1.48 -4.80 7.29
N ALA A 31 -0.32 -4.15 7.43
CA ALA A 31 0.65 -4.01 6.35
C ALA A 31 1.03 -5.36 5.70
N ARG A 32 1.15 -6.42 6.51
CA ARG A 32 1.44 -7.79 6.04
C ARG A 32 0.32 -8.39 5.20
N ASP A 33 -0.94 -8.05 5.47
CA ASP A 33 -2.05 -8.58 4.68
C ASP A 33 -2.03 -8.00 3.25
N PHE A 34 -1.58 -6.75 3.07
CA PHE A 34 -1.40 -6.17 1.75
C PHE A 34 -0.29 -6.87 0.96
N GLU A 35 0.77 -7.29 1.64
CA GLU A 35 1.85 -8.05 1.02
C GLU A 35 1.35 -9.43 0.56
N ASP A 36 0.69 -10.19 1.43
CA ASP A 36 0.12 -11.50 1.10
C ASP A 36 -0.86 -11.39 -0.08
N LEU A 37 -1.66 -10.32 -0.14
CA LEU A 37 -2.60 -10.07 -1.23
C LEU A 37 -1.92 -9.84 -2.57
N LEU A 38 -0.79 -9.13 -2.57
CA LEU A 38 0.01 -8.89 -3.78
C LEU A 38 0.69 -10.19 -4.23
N GLN A 39 1.32 -10.93 -3.31
CA GLN A 39 1.99 -12.20 -3.61
C GLN A 39 1.03 -13.25 -4.21
N CYS A 40 -0.22 -13.29 -3.76
CA CYS A 40 -1.23 -14.21 -4.26
C CYS A 40 -2.16 -13.62 -5.33
N ALA A 41 -1.86 -12.43 -5.87
CA ALA A 41 -2.76 -11.75 -6.80
C ALA A 41 -2.88 -12.52 -8.14
N ILE A 42 -1.76 -12.89 -8.76
CA ILE A 42 -1.75 -13.51 -10.11
C ILE A 42 -2.72 -14.71 -10.22
N PRO A 43 -2.60 -15.78 -9.41
CA PRO A 43 -3.52 -16.93 -9.50
C PRO A 43 -4.96 -16.58 -9.10
N THR A 44 -5.17 -15.50 -8.34
CA THR A 44 -6.49 -15.05 -7.92
C THR A 44 -7.21 -14.22 -8.98
N PHE A 45 -6.46 -13.57 -9.86
CA PHE A 45 -6.99 -12.74 -10.94
C PHE A 45 -6.98 -13.44 -12.30
N GLU A 46 -6.25 -14.53 -12.46
CA GLU A 46 -6.18 -15.31 -13.70
C GLU A 46 -7.57 -15.77 -14.16
N GLY A 47 -7.99 -15.41 -15.37
CA GLY A 47 -9.32 -15.75 -15.90
C GLY A 47 -10.47 -15.01 -15.20
N LEU A 48 -10.19 -13.96 -14.41
CA LEU A 48 -11.24 -13.13 -13.82
C LEU A 48 -11.93 -12.27 -14.88
N LEU A 49 -11.17 -11.80 -15.87
CA LEU A 49 -11.65 -11.05 -17.01
C LEU A 49 -11.56 -11.93 -18.27
N PRO A 50 -12.38 -11.68 -19.31
CA PRO A 50 -12.15 -12.27 -20.62
C PRO A 50 -10.88 -11.69 -21.27
N ASP A 51 -10.28 -12.45 -22.18
CA ASP A 51 -9.24 -11.91 -23.07
C ASP A 51 -9.84 -10.86 -24.02
N PRO A 52 -9.09 -9.80 -24.38
CA PRO A 52 -7.65 -9.58 -24.13
C PRO A 52 -7.33 -8.91 -22.77
N HIS A 53 -8.33 -8.52 -21.98
CA HIS A 53 -8.13 -7.74 -20.76
C HIS A 53 -7.47 -8.52 -19.64
N ASN A 54 -7.70 -9.83 -19.57
CA ASN A 54 -7.06 -10.72 -18.62
C ASN A 54 -5.53 -10.66 -18.75
N LYS A 55 -5.00 -10.81 -19.97
CA LYS A 55 -3.57 -10.70 -20.23
C LYS A 55 -3.00 -9.36 -19.77
N VAL A 56 -3.66 -8.25 -20.10
CA VAL A 56 -3.20 -6.92 -19.68
C VAL A 56 -3.17 -6.77 -18.15
N LEU A 57 -4.17 -7.33 -17.47
CA LEU A 57 -4.25 -7.32 -16.01
C LEU A 57 -3.14 -8.18 -15.38
N LEU A 58 -2.90 -9.38 -15.91
CA LEU A 58 -1.87 -10.29 -15.39
C LEU A 58 -0.47 -9.73 -15.61
N ASP A 59 -0.18 -9.16 -16.78
CA ASP A 59 1.09 -8.47 -17.04
C ASP A 59 1.30 -7.32 -16.04
N LEU A 60 0.25 -6.53 -15.76
CA LEU A 60 0.31 -5.44 -14.78
C LEU A 60 0.59 -5.95 -13.36
N LEU A 61 -0.07 -7.03 -12.94
CA LEU A 61 0.14 -7.63 -11.62
C LEU A 61 1.55 -8.20 -11.48
N PHE A 62 2.10 -8.77 -12.56
CA PHE A 62 3.48 -9.21 -12.61
C PHE A 62 4.46 -8.05 -12.45
N ASP A 63 4.30 -6.96 -13.22
CA ASP A 63 5.16 -5.78 -13.11
C ASP A 63 5.08 -5.12 -11.71
N LEU A 64 3.89 -5.05 -11.11
CA LEU A 64 3.71 -4.56 -9.74
C LEU A 64 4.45 -5.44 -8.72
N SER A 65 4.38 -6.75 -8.90
CA SER A 65 5.03 -7.72 -8.00
C SER A 65 6.55 -7.66 -8.13
N THR A 66 7.07 -7.56 -9.36
CA THR A 66 8.50 -7.40 -9.64
C THR A 66 9.03 -6.07 -9.08
N TRP A 67 8.32 -4.96 -9.32
CA TRP A 67 8.70 -3.66 -8.76
C TRP A 67 8.72 -3.68 -7.23
N HIS A 68 7.70 -4.27 -6.60
CA HIS A 68 7.63 -4.41 -5.15
C HIS A 68 8.74 -5.30 -4.60
N ALA A 69 9.12 -6.37 -5.30
CA ALA A 69 10.22 -7.24 -4.90
C ALA A 69 11.55 -6.46 -4.86
N PHE A 70 11.84 -5.63 -5.87
CA PHE A 70 13.01 -4.75 -5.87
C PHE A 70 12.95 -3.72 -4.75
N ALA A 71 11.80 -3.04 -4.58
CA ALA A 71 11.63 -2.04 -3.53
C ALA A 71 11.83 -2.60 -2.11
N LYS A 72 11.59 -3.90 -1.93
CA LYS A 72 11.69 -4.59 -0.63
C LYS A 72 13.07 -5.19 -0.35
N LEU A 73 14.00 -5.18 -1.32
CA LEU A 73 15.34 -5.70 -1.09
C LEU A 73 16.03 -4.95 0.05
N ARG A 74 16.69 -5.71 0.93
CA ARG A 74 17.48 -5.17 2.06
C ARG A 74 18.92 -4.89 1.68
N MET A 75 19.30 -5.22 0.45
CA MET A 75 20.62 -4.99 -0.08
C MET A 75 20.48 -4.77 -1.58
N HIS A 76 21.06 -3.68 -2.06
CA HIS A 76 21.13 -3.37 -3.47
C HIS A 76 22.58 -3.41 -3.95
N THR A 77 22.75 -3.83 -5.20
CA THR A 77 23.97 -3.69 -5.97
C THR A 77 23.67 -2.74 -7.14
N ASP A 78 24.70 -2.28 -7.85
CA ASP A 78 24.51 -1.43 -9.03
C ASP A 78 23.63 -2.11 -10.09
N ASP A 79 23.77 -3.42 -10.25
CA ASP A 79 22.94 -4.22 -11.15
C ASP A 79 21.47 -4.26 -10.70
N THR A 80 21.19 -4.52 -9.42
CA THR A 80 19.79 -4.60 -8.96
C THR A 80 19.10 -3.24 -9.00
N LEU A 81 19.84 -2.14 -8.79
CA LEU A 81 19.32 -0.78 -8.99
C LEU A 81 19.05 -0.47 -10.46
N SER A 82 19.93 -0.92 -11.37
CA SER A 82 19.71 -0.80 -12.81
C SER A 82 18.47 -1.58 -13.27
N PHE A 83 18.29 -2.81 -12.76
CA PHE A 83 17.07 -3.58 -13.00
C PHE A 83 15.84 -2.91 -12.38
N PHE A 84 15.99 -2.22 -11.25
CA PHE A 84 14.88 -1.52 -10.61
C PHE A 84 14.38 -0.32 -11.45
N ASP A 85 15.29 0.43 -12.09
CA ASP A 85 14.90 1.48 -13.06
C ASP A 85 14.11 0.90 -14.24
N ILE A 86 14.58 -0.24 -14.76
CA ILE A 86 13.90 -0.96 -15.85
C ILE A 86 12.51 -1.42 -15.40
N ALA A 87 12.40 -2.04 -14.21
CA ALA A 87 11.13 -2.48 -13.65
C ALA A 87 10.15 -1.31 -13.44
N THR A 88 10.65 -0.16 -12.98
CA THR A 88 9.86 1.07 -12.80
C THR A 88 9.33 1.60 -14.13
N THR A 89 10.15 1.56 -15.18
CA THR A 89 9.75 1.96 -16.53
C THR A 89 8.72 0.99 -17.11
N SER A 90 8.92 -0.33 -16.95
CA SER A 90 7.99 -1.36 -17.41
C SER A 90 6.64 -1.25 -16.70
N LEU A 91 6.65 -1.12 -15.37
CA LEU A 91 5.44 -0.90 -14.58
C LEU A 91 4.67 0.34 -15.05
N SER A 92 5.37 1.45 -15.27
CA SER A 92 4.75 2.68 -15.77
C SER A 92 4.06 2.49 -17.12
N LYS A 93 4.69 1.75 -18.04
CA LYS A 93 4.10 1.38 -19.34
C LYS A 93 2.87 0.48 -19.16
N ALA A 94 2.95 -0.54 -18.30
CA ALA A 94 1.87 -1.47 -18.04
C ALA A 94 0.64 -0.79 -17.40
N VAL A 95 0.85 0.09 -16.43
CA VAL A 95 -0.22 0.87 -15.78
C VAL A 95 -0.93 1.76 -16.80
N ARG A 96 -0.18 2.48 -17.64
CA ARG A 96 -0.77 3.32 -18.71
C ARG A 96 -1.52 2.49 -19.74
N ARG A 97 -0.98 1.32 -20.11
CA ARG A 97 -1.66 0.36 -21.00
C ARG A 97 -2.98 -0.10 -20.38
N PHE A 98 -2.97 -0.57 -19.14
CA PHE A 98 -4.16 -1.00 -18.41
C PHE A 98 -5.24 0.10 -18.34
N GLN A 99 -4.84 1.35 -18.04
CA GLN A 99 -5.76 2.49 -18.03
C GLN A 99 -6.40 2.72 -19.40
N ARG A 100 -5.61 2.69 -20.48
CA ARG A 100 -6.07 2.96 -21.85
C ARG A 100 -6.91 1.84 -22.44
N THR A 101 -6.64 0.58 -22.10
CA THR A 101 -7.33 -0.57 -22.70
C THR A 101 -8.44 -1.10 -21.83
N THR A 102 -8.18 -1.36 -20.55
CA THR A 102 -9.10 -2.07 -19.67
C THR A 102 -10.00 -1.10 -18.91
N CYS A 103 -9.44 -0.03 -18.32
CA CYS A 103 -10.27 0.95 -17.61
C CYS A 103 -11.16 1.81 -18.53
N SER A 104 -10.83 1.92 -19.81
CA SER A 104 -11.67 2.61 -20.80
C SER A 104 -12.88 1.76 -21.23
N PHE A 105 -12.70 0.43 -21.28
CA PHE A 105 -13.73 -0.53 -21.66
C PHE A 105 -14.73 -0.78 -20.53
N TYR A 106 -14.25 -0.96 -19.29
CA TYR A 106 -15.12 -1.24 -18.15
C TYR A 106 -15.62 0.02 -17.47
N HIS A 107 -16.94 0.16 -17.35
CA HIS A 107 -17.55 1.20 -16.53
C HIS A 107 -17.47 0.82 -15.05
N THR A 108 -16.61 1.50 -14.29
CA THR A 108 -16.48 1.30 -12.84
C THR A 108 -17.16 2.42 -12.06
N THR A 109 -17.91 2.06 -11.04
CA THR A 109 -18.53 2.98 -10.07
C THR A 109 -17.97 2.75 -8.68
N GLU A 110 -18.30 3.66 -7.77
CA GLU A 110 -18.07 3.46 -6.34
C GLU A 110 -18.59 2.11 -5.87
N LEU A 111 -17.82 1.48 -4.97
CA LEU A 111 -18.33 0.32 -4.23
C LEU A 111 -19.53 0.76 -3.38
N PRO A 112 -20.50 -0.13 -3.11
CA PRO A 112 -21.66 0.19 -2.28
C PRO A 112 -21.29 0.83 -0.93
N GLN A 113 -20.16 0.41 -0.35
CA GLN A 113 -19.64 0.95 0.90
C GLN A 113 -19.05 2.36 0.75
N GLU A 114 -18.33 2.65 -0.35
CA GLU A 114 -17.83 4.00 -0.64
C GLU A 114 -18.98 4.98 -0.85
N TYR A 115 -19.99 4.54 -1.62
CA TYR A 115 -21.23 5.29 -1.84
C TYR A 115 -21.94 5.60 -0.51
N ALA A 116 -22.13 4.60 0.35
CA ALA A 116 -22.74 4.78 1.67
C ALA A 116 -21.91 5.70 2.59
N SER A 117 -20.57 5.59 2.55
CA SER A 117 -19.68 6.46 3.31
C SER A 117 -19.76 7.91 2.86
N ARG A 118 -19.82 8.15 1.55
CA ARG A 118 -20.04 9.47 0.95
C ARG A 118 -21.37 10.06 1.37
N GLY A 119 -22.45 9.27 1.31
CA GLY A 119 -23.79 9.70 1.74
C GLY A 119 -23.80 10.14 3.21
N ARG A 120 -23.21 9.35 4.12
CA ARG A 120 -23.08 9.72 5.54
C ARG A 120 -22.29 11.02 5.73
N ARG A 121 -21.19 11.21 4.98
CA ARG A 121 -20.40 12.44 5.04
C ARG A 121 -21.18 13.66 4.55
N GLN A 122 -21.95 13.52 3.47
CA GLN A 122 -22.79 14.59 2.95
C GLN A 122 -23.90 14.97 3.94
N ALA A 123 -24.57 13.98 4.55
CA ALA A 123 -25.57 14.23 5.58
C ALA A 123 -24.97 14.93 6.82
N ALA A 124 -23.79 14.51 7.27
CA ALA A 124 -23.09 15.14 8.39
C ALA A 124 -22.65 16.58 8.08
N LEU A 125 -22.31 16.89 6.83
CA LEU A 125 -21.98 18.26 6.40
C LEU A 125 -23.24 19.13 6.31
N ALA A 126 -24.33 18.60 5.77
CA ALA A 126 -25.62 19.30 5.71
C ALA A 126 -26.18 19.62 7.11
N ALA A 127 -26.04 18.68 8.05
CA ALA A 127 -26.42 18.91 9.46
C ALA A 127 -25.59 20.02 10.13
N LYS A 128 -24.37 20.31 9.64
CA LYS A 128 -23.52 21.39 10.16
C LYS A 128 -23.78 22.75 9.50
N GLN A 129 -24.46 22.80 8.35
CA GLN A 129 -24.79 24.05 7.64
C GLN A 129 -26.25 24.05 7.15
N PRO A 130 -27.21 24.42 8.01
CA PRO A 130 -28.64 24.35 7.68
C PRO A 130 -29.11 25.37 6.63
N ASN A 131 -28.35 26.46 6.40
CA ASN A 131 -28.77 27.57 5.51
C ASN A 131 -28.11 27.58 4.12
N SER A 132 -27.23 26.61 3.80
CA SER A 132 -26.69 26.48 2.45
C SER A 132 -27.64 25.65 1.60
N SER A 133 -28.04 26.17 0.43
CA SER A 133 -28.80 25.45 -0.59
C SER A 133 -28.00 24.24 -1.09
N ALA A 134 -28.09 23.13 -0.34
CA ALA A 134 -27.45 21.88 -0.69
C ALA A 134 -28.09 21.38 -2.00
N GLY A 135 -27.40 21.61 -3.12
CA GLY A 135 -27.79 21.06 -4.41
C GLY A 135 -28.08 19.56 -4.26
N LYS A 136 -29.19 19.10 -4.85
CA LYS A 136 -29.69 17.72 -4.76
C LYS A 136 -28.54 16.72 -4.75
N ALA A 137 -28.29 16.09 -3.60
CA ALA A 137 -27.28 15.04 -3.48
C ALA A 137 -27.69 13.91 -4.43
N SER A 138 -26.90 13.68 -5.49
CA SER A 138 -27.19 12.62 -6.45
C SER A 138 -27.16 11.27 -5.73
N THR A 139 -28.29 10.57 -5.75
CA THR A 139 -28.49 9.24 -5.11
C THR A 139 -27.86 8.09 -5.92
N ALA A 140 -27.12 8.40 -6.98
CA ALA A 140 -26.45 7.40 -7.80
C ALA A 140 -24.99 7.17 -7.34
N PRO A 141 -24.48 5.93 -7.41
CA PRO A 141 -23.05 5.65 -7.33
C PRO A 141 -22.28 6.49 -8.34
N LYS A 142 -21.18 7.12 -7.91
CA LYS A 142 -20.38 7.96 -8.81
C LYS A 142 -19.44 7.08 -9.63
N ALA A 143 -19.29 7.38 -10.91
CA ALA A 143 -18.28 6.76 -11.75
C ALA A 143 -16.87 7.01 -11.19
N LYS A 144 -16.06 5.95 -11.11
CA LYS A 144 -14.68 5.99 -10.65
C LYS A 144 -13.78 5.66 -11.83
N LYS A 145 -12.75 6.47 -12.05
CA LYS A 145 -11.71 6.22 -13.04
C LYS A 145 -10.36 6.14 -12.34
N LEU A 146 -9.48 5.30 -12.85
CA LEU A 146 -8.11 5.23 -12.37
C LEU A 146 -7.40 6.57 -12.62
N ASN A 147 -6.92 7.20 -11.56
CA ASN A 147 -6.21 8.48 -11.63
C ASN A 147 -4.70 8.26 -11.45
N LEU A 148 -3.94 8.46 -12.53
CA LEU A 148 -2.48 8.31 -12.52
C LEU A 148 -1.72 9.58 -12.12
N THR A 149 -2.38 10.74 -12.02
CA THR A 149 -1.74 12.01 -11.64
C THR A 149 -1.67 12.20 -10.12
N THR A 150 -1.58 11.10 -9.39
CA THR A 150 -1.49 11.15 -7.92
C THR A 150 -0.05 11.00 -7.49
N TYR A 151 0.31 11.66 -6.40
CA TYR A 151 1.66 11.58 -5.82
C TYR A 151 2.16 10.14 -5.70
N LYS A 152 1.28 9.20 -5.30
CA LYS A 152 1.62 7.79 -5.13
C LYS A 152 2.22 7.16 -6.39
N TYR A 153 1.72 7.49 -7.58
CA TYR A 153 2.27 6.96 -8.83
C TYR A 153 3.55 7.65 -9.24
N HIS A 154 3.65 8.96 -9.03
CA HIS A 154 4.86 9.72 -9.34
C HIS A 154 6.04 9.29 -8.45
N ALA A 155 5.77 9.07 -7.17
CA ALA A 155 6.77 8.64 -6.20
C ALA A 155 7.39 7.27 -6.52
N LEU A 156 6.72 6.40 -7.28
CA LEU A 156 7.29 5.10 -7.70
C LEU A 156 8.60 5.27 -8.50
N GLY A 157 8.69 6.36 -9.27
CA GLY A 157 9.87 6.72 -10.06
C GLY A 157 11.08 7.09 -9.20
N ASP A 158 10.82 7.60 -7.99
CA ASP A 158 11.86 8.18 -7.14
C ASP A 158 12.53 7.12 -6.24
N TYR A 159 11.98 5.91 -6.15
CA TYR A 159 12.50 4.85 -5.27
C TYR A 159 13.95 4.47 -5.60
N PRO A 160 14.32 4.13 -6.85
CA PRO A 160 15.70 3.76 -7.17
C PRO A 160 16.72 4.85 -6.78
N ASP A 161 16.41 6.11 -7.11
CA ASP A 161 17.29 7.25 -6.80
C ASP A 161 17.34 7.59 -5.31
N THR A 162 16.25 7.36 -4.59
CA THR A 162 16.23 7.50 -3.13
C THR A 162 17.12 6.44 -2.50
N ILE A 163 17.04 5.19 -2.97
CA ILE A 163 17.85 4.08 -2.44
C ILE A 163 19.33 4.29 -2.74
N ARG A 164 19.70 4.78 -3.93
CA ARG A 164 21.08 5.14 -4.26
C ARG A 164 21.68 6.16 -3.29
N ARG A 165 20.89 7.17 -2.92
CA ARG A 165 21.37 8.30 -2.11
C ARG A 165 21.37 8.02 -0.62
N TYR A 166 20.38 7.29 -0.13
CA TYR A 166 20.09 7.20 1.30
C TYR A 166 20.01 5.77 1.82
N GLY A 167 20.17 4.76 0.96
CA GLY A 167 20.08 3.35 1.32
C GLY A 167 18.65 2.79 1.29
N THR A 168 18.51 1.52 1.67
CA THR A 168 17.26 0.75 1.57
C THR A 168 16.17 1.29 2.49
N THR A 169 14.92 1.08 2.11
CA THR A 169 13.77 1.66 2.83
C THR A 169 13.39 0.93 4.12
N ASP A 170 14.05 -0.19 4.45
CA ASP A 170 13.77 -0.97 5.65
C ASP A 170 14.36 -0.37 6.94
N SER A 171 15.28 0.59 6.81
CA SER A 171 16.00 1.20 7.93
C SER A 171 15.41 2.55 8.41
N TYR A 172 14.35 3.09 7.78
CA TYR A 172 13.72 4.36 8.19
C TYR A 172 12.80 4.28 9.41
N SER A 173 13.02 3.33 10.33
CA SER A 173 12.30 3.33 11.60
C SER A 173 12.97 4.32 12.57
N THR A 174 12.30 5.43 12.85
CA THR A 174 12.68 6.33 13.97
C THR A 174 12.18 5.81 15.33
N GLN A 175 11.72 4.55 15.42
CA GLN A 175 11.53 3.88 16.71
C GLN A 175 12.84 3.22 17.15
N THR A 176 13.79 4.06 17.56
CA THR A 176 14.97 3.65 18.34
C THR A 176 14.87 4.30 19.72
N VAL A 177 14.52 3.46 20.71
CA VAL A 177 14.91 3.49 22.14
C VAL A 177 14.36 4.62 23.03
N CYS A 178 13.30 4.31 23.78
CA CYS A 178 13.22 4.68 25.19
C CYS A 178 12.93 3.43 26.01
N SER A 179 13.91 2.53 26.06
CA SER A 179 13.97 1.48 27.08
C SER A 179 15.43 1.24 27.39
N SER A 180 15.78 1.40 28.67
CA SER A 180 17.09 1.16 29.30
C SER A 180 18.29 1.99 28.80
N VAL A 181 18.44 3.20 29.34
CA VAL A 181 19.73 3.62 29.90
C VAL A 181 19.53 3.77 31.41
N LEU A 182 19.46 2.63 32.09
CA LEU A 182 19.69 2.52 33.52
C LEU A 182 20.80 1.49 33.68
N MET A 183 22.04 1.97 33.59
CA MET A 183 23.23 1.42 34.25
C MET A 183 24.45 2.15 33.68
N CYS A 184 24.84 3.24 34.31
CA CYS A 184 26.23 3.61 34.40
C CYS A 184 26.52 4.05 35.83
N SER A 185 27.23 3.15 36.53
CA SER A 185 28.12 3.37 37.66
C SER A 185 27.61 4.11 38.90
N ILE A 186 27.37 3.30 39.94
CA ILE A 186 27.56 3.71 41.33
C ILE A 186 29.07 3.88 41.52
N ASP A 187 29.54 5.12 41.68
CA ASP A 187 30.88 5.41 42.22
C ASP A 187 30.84 5.30 43.76
N PRO A 188 31.69 4.47 44.38
CA PRO A 188 31.95 4.54 45.81
C PRO A 188 33.22 5.36 46.09
N LEU A 189 33.12 6.22 47.11
CA LEU A 189 34.20 6.84 47.90
C LEU A 189 35.00 7.98 47.25
N MET A 190 34.79 9.20 47.76
CA MET A 190 35.87 10.00 48.38
C MET A 190 35.30 11.10 49.29
N LEU A 191 35.64 10.96 50.58
CA LEU A 191 35.90 11.96 51.62
C LEU A 191 34.99 13.21 51.80
N ASN A 192 34.34 13.21 52.98
CA ASN A 192 34.01 14.39 53.79
C ASN A 192 35.28 15.18 54.16
N PRO A 193 35.20 16.52 54.35
CA PRO A 193 35.22 16.99 55.74
C PRO A 193 34.28 18.18 56.03
N THR A 194 33.46 17.97 57.06
CA THR A 194 33.14 18.86 58.19
C THR A 194 33.10 20.38 58.00
N GLY A 195 31.91 20.95 58.26
CA GLY A 195 31.74 22.35 58.65
C GLY A 195 30.38 22.64 59.30
N ARG A 196 30.27 22.51 60.63
CA ARG A 196 29.74 23.52 61.58
C ARG A 196 29.29 22.92 62.93
N ALA A 197 29.67 23.67 63.97
CA ALA A 197 29.35 23.60 65.40
C ALA A 197 30.09 22.52 66.20
#